data_AF-A0A830BH34-F1
#
_entry.id   AF-A0A830BH34-F1
#
_cell.length_a   1.000
_cell.length_b   1.000
_cell.length_c   1.000
_cell.angle_alpha   90.00
_cell.angle_beta   90.00
_cell.angle_gamma   90.00
#
_symmetry.space_group_name_H-M   'P 1'
#
loop_
_entity.id
_entity.type
_entity.pdbx_description
1 polymer ?
#
loop_
_entity_poly.entity_id
_entity_poly.type
_entity_poly.pdbx_seq_one_letter_code
_entity_poly.pdbx_strand_id
1 'polypeptide(L)'
;MRVLRATGNIRNRAIFAICCLTIPWKLRDKSFVLRIFLRERDILYSTEDVRQMELAICRGLEWRMRTVTPFLFVGFFIPFLGLPLARSSVHDLIYKSQRDIAFIQYRLSVIAAFAMLTVSSGTRNKASISCKG
;
A
#
# COMPACT_ATOMS: atom_id res chain seq x y z
N MET A 1 12.73 -10.12 -6.16
CA MET A 1 11.32 -10.10 -6.58
C MET A 1 11.15 -10.94 -7.85
N ARG A 2 11.02 -12.27 -7.73
CA ARG A 2 10.80 -13.20 -8.86
C ARG A 2 9.43 -13.88 -8.74
N VAL A 3 8.36 -13.15 -8.43
CA VAL A 3 7.06 -13.76 -8.12
C VAL A 3 6.07 -13.74 -9.29
N LEU A 4 6.39 -13.14 -10.44
CA LEU A 4 5.43 -13.02 -11.55
C LEU A 4 5.92 -13.64 -12.85
N ARG A 5 6.26 -14.94 -12.82
CA ARG A 5 6.13 -15.77 -14.03
C ARG A 5 4.93 -16.72 -13.84
N ALA A 6 3.77 -16.13 -13.59
CA ALA A 6 2.49 -16.85 -13.57
C ALA A 6 1.97 -16.95 -15.02
N THR A 7 2.20 -18.14 -15.58
CA THR A 7 1.66 -18.71 -16.80
C THR A 7 0.22 -18.29 -17.15
N GLY A 8 0.07 -17.60 -18.28
CA GLY A 8 -0.81 -17.97 -19.42
C GLY A 8 -2.27 -18.41 -19.22
N ASN A 9 -2.97 -18.12 -18.11
CA ASN A 9 -4.38 -18.47 -17.95
C ASN A 9 -5.17 -17.36 -17.23
N ILE A 10 -6.24 -16.84 -17.87
CA ILE A 10 -7.05 -15.70 -17.38
C ILE A 10 -7.59 -15.97 -15.96
N ARG A 11 -7.91 -17.24 -15.68
CA ARG A 11 -8.42 -17.73 -14.40
C ARG A 11 -7.40 -17.55 -13.26
N ASN A 12 -6.13 -17.83 -13.52
CA ASN A 12 -5.07 -17.74 -12.53
C ASN A 12 -4.82 -16.28 -12.12
N ARG A 13 -4.99 -15.32 -13.05
CA ARG A 13 -4.85 -13.88 -12.76
C ARG A 13 -5.96 -13.39 -11.83
N ALA A 14 -7.19 -13.84 -12.07
CA ALA A 14 -8.33 -13.50 -11.24
C ALA A 14 -8.18 -14.06 -9.81
N ILE A 15 -7.79 -15.34 -9.67
CA ILE A 15 -7.55 -15.96 -8.37
C ILE A 15 -6.41 -15.24 -7.64
N PHE A 16 -5.31 -14.91 -8.33
CA PHE A 16 -4.20 -14.15 -7.75
C PHE A 16 -4.65 -12.78 -7.22
N ALA A 17 -5.44 -12.03 -7.99
CA ALA A 17 -5.96 -10.74 -7.56
C ALA A 17 -6.86 -10.85 -6.32
N ILE A 18 -7.73 -11.88 -6.26
CA ILE A 18 -8.55 -12.17 -5.09
C ILE A 18 -7.65 -12.45 -3.87
N CYS A 19 -6.64 -13.30 -4.02
CA CYS A 19 -5.71 -13.62 -2.94
C CYS A 19 -5.00 -12.36 -2.40
N CYS A 20 -4.56 -11.46 -3.29
CA CYS A 20 -3.92 -10.21 -2.90
C CYS A 20 -4.83 -9.27 -2.09
N LEU A 21 -6.16 -9.40 -2.22
CA LEU A 21 -7.15 -8.63 -1.45
C LEU A 21 -7.53 -9.33 -0.14
N THR A 22 -7.67 -10.66 -0.16
CA THR A 22 -8.10 -11.45 1.00
C THR A 22 -6.97 -11.65 2.01
N ILE A 23 -5.72 -11.76 1.57
CA ILE A 23 -4.54 -11.94 2.43
C ILE A 23 -4.38 -10.79 3.44
N PRO A 24 -4.32 -9.51 3.01
CA PRO A 24 -4.22 -8.38 3.95
C PRO A 24 -5.43 -8.29 4.90
N TRP A 25 -6.61 -8.69 4.41
CA TRP A 25 -7.82 -8.68 5.22
C TRP A 25 -7.76 -9.75 6.31
N LYS A 26 -7.41 -10.99 5.97
CA LYS A 26 -7.18 -12.09 6.92
C LYS A 26 -6.10 -11.76 7.96
N LEU A 27 -5.12 -10.93 7.59
CA LEU A 27 -4.07 -10.49 8.49
C LEU A 27 -4.56 -9.44 9.51
N ARG A 28 -5.53 -8.60 9.13
CA ARG A 28 -6.11 -7.55 9.98
C ARG A 28 -7.27 -8.05 10.83
N ASP A 29 -8.13 -8.87 10.24
CA ASP A 29 -9.34 -9.42 10.84
C ASP A 29 -9.38 -10.94 10.71
N LYS A 30 -9.40 -11.62 11.85
CA LYS A 30 -9.50 -13.09 11.92
C LYS A 30 -10.91 -13.62 11.61
N SER A 31 -11.90 -12.74 11.50
CA SER A 31 -13.31 -13.06 11.24
C SER A 31 -13.64 -13.21 9.75
N PHE A 32 -12.67 -13.01 8.85
CA PHE A 32 -12.92 -13.04 7.41
C PHE A 32 -13.20 -14.46 6.88
N VAL A 33 -14.37 -14.65 6.26
CA VAL A 33 -14.79 -15.92 5.64
C VAL A 33 -14.73 -15.82 4.13
N LEU A 34 -13.75 -16.50 3.53
CA LEU A 34 -13.51 -16.50 2.08
C LEU A 34 -14.74 -16.94 1.26
N ARG A 35 -15.52 -17.90 1.76
CA ARG A 35 -16.73 -18.40 1.09
C ARG A 35 -17.79 -17.31 0.89
N ILE A 36 -17.97 -16.44 1.88
CA ILE A 36 -18.94 -15.35 1.81
C ILE A 36 -18.48 -14.32 0.77
N PHE A 37 -17.19 -13.96 0.81
CA PHE A 37 -16.60 -13.03 -0.16
C PHE A 37 -16.71 -13.50 -1.61
N LEU A 38 -16.48 -14.79 -1.87
CA LEU A 38 -16.63 -15.36 -3.22
C LEU A 38 -18.09 -15.36 -3.67
N ARG A 39 -19.03 -15.68 -2.76
CA ARG A 39 -20.47 -15.70 -3.05
C ARG A 39 -21.04 -14.31 -3.32
N GLU A 40 -20.66 -13.30 -2.54
CA GLU A 40 -21.09 -11.91 -2.74
C GLU A 40 -20.63 -11.32 -4.07
N ARG A 41 -19.53 -11.83 -4.62
CA ARG A 41 -18.93 -11.35 -5.87
C ARG A 41 -19.32 -12.21 -7.08
N ASP A 42 -20.19 -13.20 -6.90
CA ASP A 42 -20.58 -14.20 -7.92
C ASP A 42 -19.37 -14.91 -8.57
N ILE A 43 -18.34 -15.16 -7.76
CA ILE A 43 -17.09 -15.73 -8.22
C ILE A 43 -17.17 -17.26 -8.10
N LEU A 44 -17.31 -17.94 -9.24
CA LEU A 44 -17.38 -19.41 -9.34
C LEU A 44 -16.00 -20.09 -9.24
N TYR A 45 -15.13 -19.66 -8.33
CA TYR A 45 -13.85 -20.33 -8.07
C TYR A 45 -13.95 -21.27 -6.88
N SER A 46 -13.35 -22.45 -7.01
CA SER A 46 -13.22 -23.38 -5.89
C SER A 46 -12.43 -22.71 -4.78
N THR A 47 -12.93 -22.82 -3.53
CA THR A 47 -12.20 -22.33 -2.36
C THR A 47 -10.83 -22.98 -2.22
N GLU A 48 -10.68 -24.21 -2.74
CA GLU A 48 -9.42 -24.94 -2.72
C GLU A 48 -8.40 -24.28 -3.64
N ASP A 49 -8.78 -23.90 -4.86
CA ASP A 49 -7.89 -23.24 -5.82
C ASP A 49 -7.39 -21.89 -5.27
N VAL A 50 -8.29 -21.14 -4.64
CA VAL A 50 -7.93 -19.87 -3.98
C VAL A 50 -6.98 -20.11 -2.81
N ARG A 51 -7.23 -21.12 -1.98
CA ARG A 51 -6.37 -21.46 -0.83
C ARG A 51 -4.98 -21.91 -1.29
N GLN A 52 -4.87 -22.71 -2.34
CA GLN A 52 -3.59 -23.13 -2.91
C GLN A 52 -2.80 -21.94 -3.45
N MET A 53 -3.47 -21.02 -4.15
CA MET A 53 -2.85 -19.78 -4.64
C MET A 53 -2.43 -18.86 -3.48
N GLU A 54 -3.26 -18.69 -2.45
CA GLU A 54 -2.90 -17.94 -1.25
C GLU A 54 -1.63 -18.51 -0.61
N LEU A 55 -1.56 -19.83 -0.41
CA LEU A 55 -0.37 -20.48 0.16
C LEU A 55 0.87 -20.30 -0.72
N ALA A 56 0.74 -20.39 -2.04
CA ALA A 56 1.85 -20.16 -2.96
C ALA A 56 2.36 -18.71 -2.86
N ILE A 57 1.47 -17.73 -2.76
CA ILE A 57 1.81 -16.31 -2.57
C ILE A 57 2.49 -16.10 -1.22
N CYS A 58 1.91 -16.62 -0.12
CA CYS A 58 2.49 -16.53 1.23
C CYS A 58 3.91 -17.11 1.27
N ARG A 59 4.11 -18.29 0.67
CA ARG A 59 5.42 -18.96 0.59
C ARG A 59 6.40 -18.15 -0.26
N GLY A 60 5.97 -17.62 -1.40
CA GLY A 60 6.80 -16.77 -2.26
C GLY A 60 7.20 -15.44 -1.62
N LEU A 61 6.38 -14.93 -0.69
CA LEU A 61 6.65 -13.74 0.13
C LEU A 61 7.39 -14.09 1.43
N GLU A 62 7.81 -15.34 1.64
CA GLU A 62 8.46 -15.83 2.87
C GLU A 62 7.67 -15.52 4.15
N TRP A 63 6.33 -15.45 4.06
CA TRP A 63 5.44 -15.03 5.15
C TRP A 63 5.74 -13.62 5.70
N ARG A 64 6.59 -12.83 5.02
CA ARG A 64 6.95 -11.45 5.40
C ARG A 64 5.87 -10.46 4.96
N MET A 65 4.65 -10.64 5.45
CA MET A 65 3.51 -9.74 5.18
C MET A 65 3.51 -8.47 6.03
N ARG A 66 4.68 -7.97 6.44
CA ARG A 66 4.75 -6.64 7.03
C ARG A 66 4.55 -5.64 5.90
N THR A 67 3.31 -5.18 5.75
CA THR A 67 3.01 -4.00 4.92
C THR A 67 3.67 -2.80 5.57
N VAL A 68 4.90 -2.52 5.17
CA VAL A 68 5.56 -1.27 5.55
C VAL A 68 4.88 -0.18 4.72
N THR A 69 4.16 0.72 5.39
CA THR A 69 3.57 1.89 4.73
C THR A 69 4.50 3.08 4.91
N PRO A 70 4.66 3.95 3.89
CA PRO A 70 5.46 5.18 4.00
C PRO A 70 4.98 6.08 5.15
N PHE A 71 3.72 5.93 5.55
CA PHE A 71 3.09 6.64 6.67
C PHE A 71 3.78 6.41 8.02
N LEU A 72 4.35 5.23 8.25
CA LEU A 72 5.09 4.95 9.48
C LEU A 72 6.36 5.81 9.58
N PHE A 73 7.03 6.05 8.46
CA PHE A 73 8.22 6.90 8.40
C PHE A 73 7.88 8.38 8.56
N VAL A 74 6.73 8.83 8.06
CA VAL A 74 6.26 10.21 8.27
C VAL A 74 6.20 10.52 9.77
N GLY A 75 5.68 9.59 10.59
CA GLY A 75 5.64 9.74 12.04
C GLY A 75 7.01 9.93 12.70
N PHE A 76 8.05 9.33 12.13
CA PHE A 76 9.44 9.44 12.61
C PHE A 76 10.07 10.80 12.27
N PHE A 77 9.73 11.38 11.10
CA PHE A 77 10.30 12.65 10.65
C PHE A 77 9.62 13.89 11.23
N ILE A 78 8.39 13.79 11.73
CA ILE A 78 7.66 14.91 12.35
C ILE A 78 8.44 15.59 13.48
N PRO A 79 8.97 14.88 14.51
CA PRO A 79 9.74 15.52 15.57
C PRO A 79 11.06 16.13 15.06
N PHE A 80 11.62 15.59 13.98
CA PHE A 80 12.88 16.08 13.39
C PHE A 80 12.70 17.42 12.66
N LEU A 81 11.50 17.69 12.13
CA LEU A 81 11.17 18.92 11.38
C LEU A 81 10.28 19.89 12.16
N GLY A 82 9.73 19.50 13.32
CA GLY A 82 8.91 20.36 14.18
C GLY A 82 7.58 20.82 13.56
N LEU A 83 7.07 20.13 12.53
CA LEU A 83 5.91 20.57 11.74
C LEU A 83 4.72 19.60 11.88
N PRO A 84 3.88 19.75 12.92
CA PRO A 84 2.69 18.90 13.10
C PRO A 84 1.63 19.12 12.01
N LEU A 85 1.55 20.34 11.45
CA LEU A 85 0.59 20.74 10.41
C LEU A 85 0.85 20.10 9.04
N ALA A 86 2.06 19.60 8.79
CA ALA A 86 2.41 19.00 7.50
C ALA A 86 1.81 17.59 7.30
N ARG A 87 1.36 16.93 8.38
CA ARG A 87 1.01 15.51 8.36
C ARG A 87 -0.07 15.20 7.32
N SER A 88 -1.20 15.90 7.34
CA SER A 88 -2.32 15.67 6.41
C SER A 88 -1.91 15.89 4.96
N SER A 89 -1.16 16.95 4.65
CA SER A 89 -0.67 17.22 3.29
C SER A 89 0.35 16.18 2.81
N VAL A 90 1.20 15.66 3.71
CA VAL A 90 2.14 14.58 3.41
C VAL A 90 1.40 13.27 3.15
N HIS A 91 0.35 12.98 3.92
CA HIS A 91 -0.51 11.83 3.68
C HIS A 91 -1.20 11.89 2.31
N ASP A 92 -1.72 13.06 1.92
CA ASP A 92 -2.34 13.29 0.61
C ASP A 92 -1.35 13.11 -0.55
N LEU A 93 -0.12 13.61 -0.38
CA LEU A 93 0.92 13.46 -1.40
C LEU A 93 1.34 11.99 -1.56
N ILE A 94 1.50 11.27 -0.45
CA ILE A 94 1.76 9.83 -0.46
C ILE A 94 0.62 9.09 -1.17
N TYR A 95 -0.63 9.40 -0.82
CA TYR A 95 -1.81 8.79 -1.45
C TYR A 95 -1.85 9.06 -2.96
N LYS A 96 -1.56 10.28 -3.39
CA LYS A 96 -1.44 10.62 -4.82
C LYS A 96 -0.30 9.87 -5.49
N SER A 97 0.86 9.73 -4.82
CA SER A 97 2.03 9.04 -5.36
C SER A 97 1.85 7.52 -5.47
N GLN A 98 0.98 6.90 -4.66
CA GLN A 98 0.68 5.47 -4.73
C GLN A 98 -0.01 5.06 -6.04
N ARG A 99 -0.64 6.01 -6.75
CA ARG A 99 -1.21 5.74 -8.09
C ARG A 99 -0.14 5.53 -9.15
N ASP A 100 1.09 5.97 -8.91
CA ASP A 100 2.20 5.78 -9.82
C ASP A 100 2.94 4.47 -9.52
N ILE A 101 3.12 3.64 -10.55
CA ILE A 101 3.82 2.35 -10.46
C ILE A 101 5.30 2.56 -10.09
N ALA A 102 5.86 3.74 -10.36
CA ALA A 102 7.20 4.13 -9.96
C ALA A 102 7.41 4.07 -8.43
N PHE A 103 6.34 4.15 -7.64
CA PHE A 103 6.38 4.08 -6.17
C PHE A 103 7.03 2.79 -5.65
N ILE A 104 6.92 1.67 -6.39
CA ILE A 104 7.46 0.36 -5.99
C ILE A 104 8.99 0.31 -6.10
N GLN A 105 9.60 1.21 -6.89
CA GLN A 105 11.04 1.21 -7.15
C GLN A 105 11.86 1.93 -6.07
N TYR A 106 11.22 2.80 -5.27
CA TYR A 106 11.90 3.62 -4.27
C TYR A 106 11.77 3.04 -2.86
N ARG A 107 12.78 3.26 -2.02
CA ARG A 107 12.69 2.95 -0.59
C ARG A 107 11.62 3.84 0.06
N LEU A 108 10.72 3.24 0.82
CA LEU A 108 9.62 3.94 1.52
C LEU A 108 10.09 5.09 2.42
N SER A 109 11.31 5.00 2.97
CA SER A 109 11.93 6.08 3.74
C SER A 109 12.26 7.31 2.89
N VAL A 110 12.74 7.11 1.67
CA VAL A 110 13.08 8.19 0.72
C VAL A 110 11.81 8.91 0.27
N ILE A 111 10.75 8.15 0.01
CA ILE A 111 9.45 8.72 -0.41
C ILE A 111 8.83 9.55 0.73
N ALA A 112 8.88 9.05 1.96
CA ALA A 112 8.40 9.79 3.13
C ALA A 112 9.21 11.07 3.37
N ALA A 113 10.54 11.01 3.27
CA ALA A 113 11.40 12.17 3.40
C ALA A 113 11.15 13.21 2.30
N PHE A 114 11.04 12.77 1.04
CA PHE A 114 10.71 13.65 -0.09
C PHE A 114 9.35 14.31 0.10
N ALA A 115 8.32 13.55 0.47
CA ALA A 115 6.99 14.09 0.71
C ALA A 115 6.97 15.10 1.87
N MET A 116 7.73 14.86 2.93
CA MET A 116 7.92 15.82 4.02
C MET A 116 8.62 17.10 3.54
N LEU A 117 9.66 16.98 2.73
CA LEU A 117 10.41 18.13 2.19
C LEU A 117 9.54 18.97 1.23
N THR A 118 8.74 18.35 0.37
CA THR A 118 7.85 19.08 -0.55
C THR A 118 6.73 19.80 0.18
N VAL A 119 6.18 19.24 1.25
CA VAL A 119 5.18 19.93 2.08
C VAL A 119 5.83 21.04 2.90
N SER A 120 7.05 20.83 3.42
CA SER A 120 7.82 21.87 4.12
C SER A 120 8.23 23.04 3.20
N SER A 121 8.58 22.77 1.95
CA SER A 121 8.91 23.83 0.97
C SER A 121 7.65 24.52 0.41
N GLY A 122 6.55 23.77 0.21
CA GLY A 122 5.27 24.32 -0.21
C GLY A 122 4.61 25.23 0.84
N THR A 123 4.77 24.93 2.13
CA THR A 123 4.33 25.81 3.23
C THR A 123 5.19 27.07 3.33
N ARG A 124 6.48 27.00 2.96
CA ARG A 124 7.35 28.18 2.87
C ARG A 124 6.91 29.16 1.78
N ASN A 125 6.32 28.67 0.67
CA ASN A 125 5.78 29.55 -0.38
C ASN A 125 4.38 30.10 -0.06
N LYS A 126 3.63 29.47 0.85
CA LYS A 126 2.35 30.01 1.36
C LYS A 126 2.56 31.03 2.49
N ALA A 127 3.64 30.94 3.24
CA ALA A 127 4.02 31.95 4.24
C ALA A 127 4.53 33.27 3.61
N SER A 128 5.00 33.25 2.35
CA SER A 128 5.46 34.45 1.63
C SER A 128 4.38 35.24 0.90
N ILE A 129 3.11 34.79 0.89
CA ILE A 129 1.98 35.53 0.27
C ILE A 129 1.07 36.20 1.33
N SER A 130 1.46 36.22 2.60
CA SER A 130 0.73 36.93 3.66
C SER A 130 1.56 37.99 4.37
N CYS A 131 2.62 38.50 3.74
CA CYS A 131 3.32 39.72 4.14
C CYS A 131 3.96 40.39 2.93
N LYS A 132 3.16 41.02 2.04
CA LYS A 132 3.50 42.28 1.35
C LYS A 132 2.23 42.89 0.74
N GLY A 133 1.86 44.07 1.25
CA GLY A 133 1.10 45.12 0.54
C GLY A 133 -0.41 44.97 0.57
#